data_AF-A0A2M6XYZ2-F1
#
_entry.id   AF-A0A2M6XYZ2-F1
#
_cell.length_a   1.000
_cell.length_b   1.000
_cell.length_c   1.000
_cell.angle_alpha   90.00
_cell.angle_beta   90.00
_cell.angle_gamma   90.00
#
_symmetry.space_group_name_H-M   'P 1'
#
loop_
_entity.id
_entity.type
_entity.pdbx_description
1 polymer ?
#
loop_
_entity_poly.entity_id
_entity_poly.type
_entity_poly.pdbx_seq_one_letter_code
_entity_poly.pdbx_strand_id
1 'polypeptide(L)'
;MPLLSKKEVLNLKLGCIPLPQLKIFALNLEMDNTGPATEIIKRVLEKGIKEKIANDFIKQRYVKRIQERRAVISDGDLKKELLKVKTFSWGVVQGQLDQKIQTEYVRKIVRYEDLLNNVKAKLHDDVTNYVICTWFNHWTTVLIEEHISTHLKVIPTLKNIKGIDIFFDGQPFDLKVTYLPREYNPIDAVKNPSNLAVWMYENQGAQRFGADNRLFVVLLDKDNPERSWELKRDFSLVFRRIDNFFN
;
A
#
# COMPACT_ATOMS: atom_id res chain seq x y z
N MET A 1 -14.88 -16.58 14.59
CA MET A 1 -14.01 -17.60 13.97
C MET A 1 -13.09 -16.88 13.00
N PRO A 2 -11.78 -17.17 12.95
CA PRO A 2 -10.94 -16.69 11.86
C PRO A 2 -11.55 -17.16 10.52
N LEU A 3 -11.64 -16.26 9.55
CA LEU A 3 -12.25 -16.56 8.24
C LEU A 3 -11.47 -17.66 7.51
N LEU A 4 -10.14 -17.65 7.65
CA LEU A 4 -9.25 -18.67 7.12
C LEU A 4 -8.63 -19.53 8.22
N SER A 5 -8.48 -20.83 7.97
CA SER A 5 -7.75 -21.76 8.83
C SER A 5 -6.24 -21.47 8.85
N LYS A 6 -5.55 -21.94 9.90
CA LYS A 6 -4.08 -21.82 10.01
C LYS A 6 -3.34 -22.41 8.80
N LYS A 7 -3.86 -23.51 8.24
CA LYS A 7 -3.27 -24.16 7.06
C LYS A 7 -3.42 -23.31 5.80
N GLU A 8 -4.59 -22.69 5.61
CA GLU A 8 -4.83 -21.77 4.47
C GLU A 8 -3.95 -20.52 4.57
N VAL A 9 -3.82 -19.95 5.77
CA VAL A 9 -2.96 -18.79 6.02
C VAL A 9 -1.49 -19.12 5.76
N LEU A 10 -1.02 -20.29 6.23
CA LEU A 10 0.34 -20.75 5.93
C LEU A 10 0.55 -20.96 4.43
N ASN A 11 -0.42 -21.54 3.72
CA ASN A 11 -0.36 -21.69 2.27
C ASN A 11 -0.25 -20.33 1.55
N LEU A 12 -1.03 -19.32 1.97
CA LEU A 12 -0.94 -17.95 1.43
C LEU A 12 0.43 -17.32 1.71
N LYS A 13 0.97 -17.49 2.93
CA LYS A 13 2.31 -17.01 3.30
C LYS A 13 3.40 -17.62 2.44
N LEU A 14 3.40 -18.94 2.26
CA LEU A 14 4.35 -19.61 1.38
C LEU A 14 4.15 -19.18 -0.08
N GLY A 15 2.88 -19.01 -0.48
CA GLY A 15 2.47 -18.47 -1.76
C GLY A 15 3.02 -17.08 -2.03
N CYS A 16 3.24 -16.23 -1.02
CA CYS A 16 3.79 -14.89 -1.20
C CYS A 16 5.31 -14.86 -1.43
N ILE A 17 6.00 -15.98 -1.23
CA ILE A 17 7.45 -16.06 -1.42
C ILE A 17 7.76 -16.21 -2.94
N PRO A 18 8.59 -15.34 -3.54
CA PRO A 18 9.04 -15.52 -4.92
C PRO A 18 9.76 -16.85 -5.12
N LEU A 19 9.59 -17.51 -6.28
CA LEU A 19 10.14 -18.84 -6.54
C LEU A 19 11.64 -18.98 -6.21
N PRO A 20 12.54 -18.05 -6.60
CA PRO A 20 13.96 -18.16 -6.23
C PRO A 20 14.18 -18.20 -4.71
N GLN A 21 13.41 -17.42 -3.94
CA GLN A 21 13.49 -17.40 -2.49
C GLN A 21 12.83 -18.62 -1.86
N LEU A 22 11.75 -19.12 -2.45
CA LEU A 22 11.07 -20.34 -2.01
C LEU A 22 11.98 -21.57 -2.16
N LYS A 23 12.79 -21.63 -3.23
CA LYS A 23 13.81 -22.68 -3.40
C LYS A 23 14.86 -22.63 -2.29
N ILE A 24 15.32 -21.44 -1.90
CA ILE A 24 16.24 -21.27 -0.76
C ILE A 24 15.56 -21.67 0.55
N PHE A 25 14.29 -21.31 0.73
CA PHE A 25 13.52 -21.69 1.91
C PHE A 25 13.41 -23.23 2.04
N ALA A 26 13.09 -23.93 0.95
CA ALA A 26 13.06 -25.39 0.92
C ALA A 26 14.42 -26.02 1.23
N LEU A 27 15.52 -25.49 0.68
CA LEU A 27 16.87 -25.96 1.00
C LEU A 27 17.23 -25.76 2.48
N ASN A 28 16.87 -24.62 3.07
CA ASN A 28 17.08 -24.35 4.51
C ASN A 28 16.31 -25.32 5.41
N LEU A 29 15.26 -25.96 4.87
CA LEU A 29 14.49 -26.99 5.54
C LEU A 29 14.97 -28.40 5.22
N GLU A 30 16.10 -28.56 4.51
CA GLU A 30 16.61 -29.86 4.03
C GLU A 30 15.58 -30.60 3.18
N MET A 31 14.93 -29.88 2.26
CA MET A 31 13.90 -30.42 1.36
C MET A 31 14.30 -30.27 -0.10
N ASP A 32 13.74 -31.15 -0.95
CA ASP A 32 13.82 -30.99 -2.40
C ASP A 32 13.16 -29.68 -2.86
N ASN A 33 13.96 -28.85 -3.54
CA ASN A 33 13.60 -27.52 -4.01
C ASN A 33 13.35 -27.47 -5.53
N THR A 34 13.31 -28.62 -6.19
CA THR A 34 13.05 -28.71 -7.63
C THR A 34 11.56 -28.55 -7.94
N GLY A 35 11.26 -28.16 -9.19
CA GLY A 35 9.89 -27.99 -9.67
C GLY A 35 9.30 -26.59 -9.50
N PRO A 36 8.00 -26.43 -9.85
CA PRO A 36 7.25 -25.19 -9.71
C PRO A 36 6.94 -24.85 -8.24
N ALA A 37 6.56 -23.60 -7.98
CA ALA A 37 6.27 -23.12 -6.63
C ALA A 37 5.19 -23.94 -5.92
N THR A 38 4.15 -24.38 -6.65
CA THR A 38 3.04 -25.18 -6.11
C THR A 38 3.50 -26.51 -5.51
N GLU A 39 4.43 -27.20 -6.16
CA GLU A 39 4.98 -28.47 -5.67
C GLU A 39 5.84 -28.27 -4.43
N ILE A 40 6.72 -27.25 -4.45
CA ILE A 40 7.56 -26.92 -3.30
C ILE A 40 6.69 -26.57 -2.08
N ILE A 41 5.66 -25.74 -2.27
CA ILE A 41 4.71 -25.38 -1.21
C ILE A 41 3.99 -26.62 -0.68
N LYS A 42 3.52 -27.51 -1.57
CA LYS A 42 2.87 -28.76 -1.18
C LYS A 42 3.77 -29.60 -0.27
N ARG A 43 5.03 -29.82 -0.67
CA ARG A 43 6.00 -30.58 0.15
C ARG A 43 6.20 -29.92 1.51
N VAL A 44 6.39 -28.60 1.55
CA VAL A 44 6.58 -27.84 2.81
C VAL A 44 5.37 -27.98 3.74
N LEU A 45 4.15 -27.93 3.19
CA LEU A 45 2.91 -28.13 3.96
C LEU A 45 2.79 -29.57 4.48
N GLU A 46 3.17 -30.57 3.68
CA GLU A 46 3.18 -31.99 4.07
C GLU A 46 4.20 -32.28 5.18
N LYS A 47 5.36 -31.59 5.18
CA LYS A 47 6.35 -31.66 6.26
C LYS A 47 5.80 -31.15 7.61
N GLY A 48 4.72 -30.37 7.60
CA GLY A 48 4.08 -29.88 8.83
C GLY A 48 4.94 -28.87 9.60
N ILE A 49 5.63 -27.97 8.89
CA ILE A 49 6.48 -26.96 9.53
C ILE A 49 5.69 -26.04 10.47
N LYS A 50 6.34 -25.55 11.52
CA LYS A 50 5.77 -24.49 12.37
C LYS A 50 5.69 -23.19 11.56
N GLU A 51 4.53 -22.53 11.61
CA GLU A 51 4.29 -21.26 10.91
C GLU A 51 5.33 -20.18 11.20
N LYS A 52 5.87 -20.16 12.44
CA LYS A 52 6.95 -19.25 12.85
C LYS A 52 8.15 -19.31 11.91
N ILE A 53 8.50 -20.48 11.39
CA ILE A 53 9.65 -20.65 10.49
C ILE A 53 9.44 -19.89 9.17
N ALA A 54 8.24 -19.97 8.60
CA ALA A 54 7.88 -19.21 7.40
C ALA A 54 7.83 -17.70 7.70
N ASN A 55 7.25 -17.31 8.85
CA ASN A 55 7.17 -15.92 9.29
C ASN A 55 8.56 -15.27 9.42
N ASP A 56 9.49 -15.97 10.07
CA ASP A 56 10.86 -15.48 10.31
C ASP A 56 11.62 -15.32 8.98
N PHE A 57 11.47 -16.30 8.06
CA PHE A 57 12.05 -16.20 6.73
C PHE A 57 11.49 -15.00 5.95
N ILE A 58 10.17 -14.82 5.95
CA ILE A 58 9.50 -13.72 5.25
C ILE A 58 9.99 -12.37 5.79
N LYS A 59 10.01 -12.19 7.11
CA LYS A 59 10.50 -10.97 7.74
C LYS A 59 11.95 -10.68 7.39
N GLN A 60 12.81 -11.69 7.44
CA GLN A 60 14.22 -11.53 7.07
C GLN A 60 14.39 -11.04 5.63
N ARG A 61 13.62 -11.60 4.69
CA ARG A 61 13.64 -11.17 3.28
C ARG A 61 13.08 -9.78 3.08
N TYR A 62 12.02 -9.42 3.80
CA TYR A 62 11.44 -8.10 3.72
C TYR A 62 12.39 -7.01 4.23
N VAL A 63 13.12 -7.26 5.33
CA VAL A 63 14.15 -6.33 5.84
C VAL A 63 15.25 -6.10 4.80
N LYS A 64 15.67 -7.12 4.05
CA LYS A 64 16.63 -6.96 2.94
C LYS A 64 16.08 -6.06 1.83
N ARG A 65 14.80 -6.20 1.47
CA ARG A 65 14.13 -5.31 0.49
C ARG A 65 14.15 -3.86 0.95
N ILE A 66 13.89 -3.60 2.23
CA ILE A 66 13.99 -2.26 2.81
C ILE A 66 15.43 -1.75 2.68
N GLN A 67 16.44 -2.57 3.01
CA GLN A 67 17.86 -2.19 2.89
C GLN A 67 18.26 -1.84 1.45
N GLU A 68 17.79 -2.59 0.46
CA GLU A 68 17.98 -2.28 -0.97
C GLU A 68 17.38 -0.90 -1.33
N ARG A 69 16.15 -0.61 -0.86
CA ARG A 69 15.54 0.72 -1.02
C ARG A 69 16.35 1.81 -0.30
N ARG A 70 16.83 1.54 0.92
CA ARG A 70 17.66 2.47 1.72
C ARG A 70 19.00 2.80 1.05
N ALA A 71 19.53 1.89 0.24
CA ALA A 71 20.76 2.12 -0.51
C ALA A 71 20.60 3.16 -1.63
N VAL A 72 19.38 3.32 -2.17
CA VAL A 72 19.08 4.36 -3.17
C VAL A 72 18.90 5.73 -2.50
N ILE A 73 18.16 5.78 -1.39
CA ILE A 73 17.94 6.99 -0.60
C ILE A 73 17.65 6.62 0.85
N SER A 74 18.27 7.29 1.81
CA SER A 74 17.99 7.02 3.23
C SER A 74 16.54 7.39 3.60
N ASP A 75 15.97 6.80 4.65
CA ASP A 75 14.63 7.20 5.15
C ASP A 75 14.62 8.70 5.50
N GLY A 76 15.71 9.20 6.10
CA GLY A 76 15.84 10.60 6.51
C GLY A 76 15.83 11.55 5.31
N ASP A 77 16.55 11.22 4.25
CA ASP A 77 16.61 12.08 3.06
C ASP A 77 15.33 11.98 2.23
N LEU A 78 14.72 10.80 2.10
CA LEU A 78 13.41 10.68 1.46
C LEU A 78 12.34 11.50 2.19
N LYS A 79 12.36 11.50 3.53
CA LYS A 79 11.48 12.37 4.34
C LYS A 79 11.72 13.86 4.05
N LYS A 80 12.98 14.29 3.87
CA LYS A 80 13.29 15.68 3.47
C LYS A 80 12.75 16.01 2.08
N GLU A 81 12.84 15.09 1.11
CA GLU A 81 12.25 15.29 -0.22
C GLU A 81 10.73 15.45 -0.15
N LEU A 82 10.04 14.62 0.64
CA LEU A 82 8.59 14.70 0.85
C LEU A 82 8.15 16.02 1.53
N LEU A 83 9.01 16.66 2.32
CA LEU A 83 8.76 17.97 2.93
C LEU A 83 8.81 19.14 1.92
N LYS A 84 9.40 18.93 0.74
CA LYS A 84 9.45 19.93 -0.33
C LYS A 84 8.09 20.15 -0.99
N VAL A 85 7.19 19.16 -0.95
CA VAL A 85 5.83 19.28 -1.49
C VAL A 85 5.04 20.30 -0.66
N LYS A 86 4.76 21.49 -1.21
CA LYS A 86 4.04 22.56 -0.47
C LYS A 86 2.55 22.61 -0.78
N THR A 87 2.17 22.14 -1.95
CA THR A 87 0.78 22.10 -2.43
C THR A 87 0.43 20.68 -2.81
N PHE A 88 -0.84 20.33 -2.62
CA PHE A 88 -1.36 19.02 -2.97
C PHE A 88 -2.70 19.21 -3.67
N SER A 89 -2.64 19.21 -5.00
CA SER A 89 -3.79 19.37 -5.87
C SER A 89 -3.71 18.32 -6.96
N TRP A 90 -4.70 17.44 -7.03
CA TRP A 90 -4.70 16.36 -8.00
C TRP A 90 -4.81 16.88 -9.43
N GLY A 91 -5.61 17.94 -9.66
CA GLY A 91 -5.92 18.51 -10.99
C GLY A 91 -6.66 17.56 -11.96
N VAL A 92 -6.46 16.25 -11.81
CA VAL A 92 -6.97 15.13 -12.58
C VAL A 92 -7.13 13.93 -11.66
N VAL A 93 -8.18 13.13 -11.90
CA VAL A 93 -8.37 11.86 -11.19
C VAL A 93 -7.21 10.91 -11.51
N GLN A 94 -6.74 10.18 -10.49
CA GLN A 94 -5.67 9.19 -10.65
C GLN A 94 -5.96 8.21 -11.79
N GLY A 95 -5.02 8.05 -12.73
CA GLY A 95 -5.14 7.15 -13.87
C GLY A 95 -5.91 7.72 -15.08
N GLN A 96 -6.41 8.96 -15.01
CA GLN A 96 -7.21 9.56 -16.08
C GLN A 96 -6.49 10.70 -16.84
N LEU A 97 -5.17 10.86 -16.65
CA LEU A 97 -4.42 11.92 -17.32
C LEU A 97 -4.47 11.82 -18.85
N ASP A 98 -4.27 10.61 -19.39
CA ASP A 98 -4.37 10.39 -20.84
C ASP A 98 -5.77 10.69 -21.37
N GLN A 99 -6.80 10.21 -20.66
CA GLN A 99 -8.19 10.48 -21.03
C GLN A 99 -8.47 11.98 -21.08
N LYS A 100 -7.99 12.75 -20.09
CA LYS A 100 -8.12 14.22 -20.07
C LYS A 100 -7.42 14.86 -21.27
N ILE A 101 -6.20 14.42 -21.60
CA ILE A 101 -5.46 14.93 -22.76
C ILE A 101 -6.26 14.68 -24.05
N GLN A 102 -6.80 13.46 -24.20
CA GLN A 102 -7.59 13.09 -25.38
C GLN A 102 -8.87 13.92 -25.51
N THR A 103 -9.62 14.11 -24.42
CA THR A 103 -10.93 14.77 -24.45
C THR A 103 -10.85 16.29 -24.46
N GLU A 104 -9.90 16.89 -23.72
CA GLU A 104 -9.82 18.34 -23.57
C GLU A 104 -8.91 19.02 -24.60
N TYR A 105 -7.89 18.32 -25.09
CA TYR A 105 -6.88 18.89 -25.99
C TYR A 105 -7.01 18.30 -27.40
N VAL A 106 -6.76 17.00 -27.56
CA VAL A 106 -6.62 16.34 -28.88
C VAL A 106 -7.91 16.43 -29.71
N ARG A 107 -9.06 16.06 -29.13
CA ARG A 107 -10.33 15.98 -29.87
C ARG A 107 -11.06 17.33 -29.98
N LYS A 108 -10.64 18.34 -29.22
CA LYS A 108 -11.36 19.61 -29.07
C LYS A 108 -10.67 20.78 -29.76
N ILE A 109 -9.33 20.82 -29.76
CA ILE A 109 -8.57 21.94 -30.28
C ILE A 109 -8.08 21.61 -31.69
N VAL A 110 -8.68 22.26 -32.69
CA VAL A 110 -8.40 21.98 -34.11
C VAL A 110 -7.19 22.76 -34.64
N ARG A 111 -6.98 23.98 -34.15
CA ARG A 111 -5.90 24.86 -34.63
C ARG A 111 -4.62 24.60 -33.85
N TYR A 112 -3.52 24.41 -34.58
CA TYR A 112 -2.23 24.04 -34.00
C TYR A 112 -1.69 25.07 -33.00
N GLU A 113 -1.72 26.36 -33.34
CA GLU A 113 -1.24 27.42 -32.43
C GLU A 113 -2.09 27.51 -31.15
N ASP A 114 -3.40 27.34 -31.26
CA ASP A 114 -4.29 27.31 -30.09
C ASP A 114 -3.97 26.11 -29.20
N LEU A 115 -3.65 24.94 -29.79
CA LEU A 115 -3.23 23.76 -29.04
C LEU A 115 -1.94 24.03 -28.27
N LEU A 116 -0.92 24.57 -28.93
CA LEU A 116 0.36 24.89 -28.29
C LEU A 116 0.19 25.89 -27.13
N ASN A 117 -0.64 26.91 -27.31
CA ASN A 117 -0.92 27.91 -26.28
C ASN A 117 -1.63 27.29 -25.08
N ASN A 118 -2.65 26.44 -25.30
CA ASN A 118 -3.37 25.78 -24.21
C ASN A 118 -2.51 24.77 -23.44
N VAL A 119 -1.65 24.02 -24.15
CA VAL A 119 -0.71 23.09 -23.50
C VAL A 119 0.24 23.82 -22.56
N LYS A 120 0.83 24.94 -23.03
CA LYS A 120 1.74 25.76 -22.22
C LYS A 120 1.03 26.44 -21.06
N ALA A 121 -0.18 26.94 -21.27
CA ALA A 121 -0.92 27.70 -20.26
C ALA A 121 -1.52 26.83 -19.15
N LYS A 122 -1.86 25.56 -19.43
CA LYS A 122 -2.67 24.75 -18.49
C LYS A 122 -2.21 23.30 -18.36
N LEU A 123 -1.96 22.59 -19.46
CA LEU A 123 -1.64 21.15 -19.39
C LEU A 123 -0.33 20.90 -18.64
N HIS A 124 0.66 21.76 -18.83
CA HIS A 124 1.95 21.66 -18.14
C HIS A 124 1.78 21.59 -16.61
N ASP A 125 0.98 22.47 -16.04
CA ASP A 125 0.76 22.53 -14.60
C ASP A 125 -0.12 21.38 -14.10
N ASP A 126 -1.13 20.99 -14.87
CA ASP A 126 -1.96 19.81 -14.57
C ASP A 126 -1.12 18.52 -14.50
N VAL A 127 -0.23 18.31 -15.49
CA VAL A 127 0.68 17.16 -15.53
C VAL A 127 1.67 17.22 -14.36
N THR A 128 2.25 18.39 -14.10
CA THR A 128 3.22 18.60 -13.02
C THR A 128 2.59 18.28 -11.66
N ASN A 129 1.42 18.85 -11.38
CA ASN A 129 0.69 18.61 -10.13
C ASN A 129 0.30 17.15 -9.96
N TYR A 130 -0.17 16.50 -11.03
CA TYR A 130 -0.50 15.07 -11.04
C TYR A 130 0.71 14.19 -10.70
N VAL A 131 1.85 14.44 -11.33
CA VAL A 131 3.10 13.68 -11.07
C VAL A 131 3.56 13.88 -9.63
N ILE A 132 3.56 15.12 -9.12
CA ILE A 132 3.94 15.41 -7.73
C ILE A 132 3.00 14.68 -6.75
N CYS A 133 1.68 14.74 -6.96
CA CYS A 133 0.71 14.11 -6.06
C CYS A 133 0.83 12.58 -6.07
N THR A 134 0.98 11.97 -7.24
CA THR A 134 1.16 10.51 -7.37
C THR A 134 2.47 10.05 -6.76
N TRP A 135 3.58 10.76 -7.00
CA TRP A 135 4.88 10.50 -6.40
C TRP A 135 4.85 10.65 -4.88
N PHE A 136 4.25 11.74 -4.36
CA PHE A 136 4.11 11.98 -2.93
C PHE A 136 3.32 10.86 -2.25
N ASN A 137 2.18 10.48 -2.84
CA ASN A 137 1.37 9.39 -2.31
C ASN A 137 2.10 8.07 -2.31
N HIS A 138 2.82 7.76 -3.38
CA HIS A 138 3.58 6.53 -3.49
C HIS A 138 4.62 6.43 -2.37
N TRP A 139 5.49 7.42 -2.23
CA TRP A 139 6.60 7.34 -1.28
C TRP A 139 6.19 7.48 0.18
N THR A 140 5.16 8.26 0.47
CA THR A 140 4.58 8.27 1.82
C THR A 140 3.95 6.94 2.17
N THR A 141 3.19 6.32 1.25
CA THR A 141 2.63 4.98 1.44
C THR A 141 3.73 3.93 1.62
N VAL A 142 4.79 3.94 0.81
CA VAL A 142 5.94 3.02 0.97
C VAL A 142 6.51 3.10 2.37
N LEU A 143 6.81 4.30 2.89
CA LEU A 143 7.37 4.46 4.24
C LEU A 143 6.41 4.01 5.34
N ILE A 144 5.11 4.25 5.20
CA ILE A 144 4.08 3.81 6.16
C ILE A 144 3.95 2.28 6.14
N GLU A 145 3.87 1.67 4.96
CA GLU A 145 3.76 0.22 4.81
C GLU A 145 5.02 -0.50 5.28
N GLU A 146 6.22 0.04 5.01
CA GLU A 146 7.47 -0.51 5.53
C GLU A 146 7.48 -0.48 7.06
N HIS A 147 7.05 0.62 7.68
CA HIS A 147 6.93 0.72 9.14
C HIS A 147 5.98 -0.33 9.71
N ILE A 148 4.76 -0.43 9.16
CA ILE A 148 3.77 -1.48 9.53
C ILE A 148 4.38 -2.88 9.39
N SER A 149 5.04 -3.14 8.26
CA SER A 149 5.60 -4.44 7.90
C SER A 149 6.77 -4.88 8.78
N THR A 150 7.45 -3.92 9.42
CA THR A 150 8.52 -4.21 10.39
C THR A 150 8.02 -4.47 11.80
N HIS A 151 6.73 -4.25 12.08
CA HIS A 151 6.16 -4.49 13.40
C HIS A 151 6.22 -5.98 13.80
N LEU A 152 6.47 -6.27 15.08
CA LEU A 152 6.69 -7.64 15.57
C LEU A 152 5.48 -8.57 15.32
N LYS A 153 4.26 -8.05 15.38
CA LYS A 153 3.03 -8.83 15.16
C LYS A 153 2.59 -8.95 13.70
N VAL A 154 3.27 -8.29 12.77
CA VAL A 154 2.90 -8.24 11.35
C VAL A 154 3.85 -9.08 10.52
N ILE A 155 3.31 -9.82 9.54
CA ILE A 155 4.10 -10.53 8.53
C ILE A 155 3.76 -9.93 7.16
N PRO A 156 4.71 -9.31 6.43
CA PRO A 156 4.41 -8.72 5.13
C PRO A 156 4.37 -9.74 3.99
N THR A 157 3.83 -9.36 2.82
CA THR A 157 4.01 -10.14 1.60
C THR A 157 5.34 -9.78 0.90
N LEU A 158 6.01 -10.79 0.33
CA LEU A 158 7.25 -10.58 -0.44
C LEU A 158 7.01 -10.35 -1.93
N LYS A 159 5.82 -10.73 -2.41
CA LYS A 159 5.35 -10.52 -3.78
C LYS A 159 3.89 -10.09 -3.72
N ASN A 160 3.46 -9.36 -4.74
CA ASN A 160 2.07 -8.93 -4.85
C ASN A 160 1.12 -10.15 -4.88
N ILE A 161 0.19 -10.18 -3.93
CA ILE A 161 -0.97 -11.05 -3.96
C ILE A 161 -2.18 -10.12 -3.93
N LYS A 162 -3.08 -10.29 -4.90
CA LYS A 162 -4.30 -9.48 -4.96
C LYS A 162 -5.05 -9.54 -3.62
N GLY A 163 -5.27 -8.38 -3.01
CA GLY A 163 -6.01 -8.25 -1.76
C GLY A 163 -5.23 -8.66 -0.49
N ILE A 164 -3.91 -8.84 -0.57
CA ILE A 164 -3.09 -9.21 0.60
C ILE A 164 -1.74 -8.46 0.58
N ASP A 165 -1.59 -7.52 1.49
CA ASP A 165 -0.34 -6.80 1.73
C ASP A 165 0.39 -7.33 2.97
N ILE A 166 -0.37 -7.71 4.01
CA ILE A 166 0.18 -8.22 5.27
C ILE A 166 -0.66 -9.38 5.83
N PHE A 167 -0.09 -10.07 6.80
CA PHE A 167 -0.79 -10.96 7.72
C PHE A 167 -0.67 -10.41 9.14
N PHE A 168 -1.80 -10.30 9.82
CA PHE A 168 -1.90 -9.83 11.19
C PHE A 168 -2.98 -10.64 11.92
N ASP A 169 -2.76 -10.94 13.20
CA ASP A 169 -3.66 -11.76 14.03
C ASP A 169 -4.14 -13.06 13.33
N GLY A 170 -3.22 -13.72 12.63
CA GLY A 170 -3.50 -14.97 11.93
C GLY A 170 -4.39 -14.83 10.68
N GLN A 171 -4.67 -13.62 10.18
CA GLN A 171 -5.47 -13.40 8.96
C GLN A 171 -4.72 -12.50 7.95
N PRO A 172 -4.97 -12.65 6.64
CA PRO A 172 -4.47 -11.73 5.62
C PRO A 172 -5.26 -10.41 5.62
N PHE A 173 -4.58 -9.31 5.30
CA PHE A 173 -5.17 -7.99 5.14
C PHE A 173 -4.56 -7.24 3.95
N ASP A 174 -5.42 -6.54 3.23
CA ASP A 174 -5.13 -5.48 2.26
C ASP A 174 -4.96 -4.15 3.03
N LEU A 175 -3.82 -3.49 2.89
CA LEU A 175 -3.54 -2.22 3.54
C LEU A 175 -4.13 -1.07 2.72
N LYS A 176 -4.72 -0.11 3.43
CA LYS A 176 -5.31 1.08 2.81
C LYS A 176 -4.95 2.33 3.61
N VAL A 177 -3.98 3.08 3.11
CA VAL A 177 -3.65 4.41 3.63
C VAL A 177 -4.45 5.45 2.85
N THR A 178 -5.39 6.12 3.52
CA THR A 178 -6.33 7.05 2.86
C THR A 178 -6.69 8.22 3.75
N TYR A 179 -7.28 9.25 3.14
CA TYR A 179 -7.94 10.33 3.87
C TYR A 179 -9.37 9.93 4.24
N LEU A 180 -9.94 10.60 5.22
CA LEU A 180 -11.36 10.46 5.52
C LEU A 180 -12.19 10.84 4.26
N PRO A 181 -13.15 10.00 3.84
CA PRO A 181 -14.08 10.36 2.76
C PRO A 181 -14.83 11.65 3.08
N ARG A 182 -14.96 12.55 2.09
CA ARG A 182 -15.62 13.87 2.26
C ARG A 182 -17.08 13.77 2.73
N GLU A 183 -17.73 12.66 2.39
CA GLU A 183 -19.14 12.39 2.71
C GLU A 183 -19.34 11.82 4.12
N TYR A 184 -18.26 11.45 4.82
CA TYR A 184 -18.33 10.82 6.13
C TYR A 184 -18.07 11.80 7.27
N ASN A 185 -18.81 11.68 8.37
CA ASN A 185 -18.72 12.60 9.50
C ASN A 185 -17.39 12.41 10.29
N PRO A 186 -16.54 13.45 10.42
CA PRO A 186 -15.28 13.38 11.17
C PRO A 186 -15.41 12.99 12.65
N ILE A 187 -16.48 13.42 13.32
CA ILE A 187 -16.73 13.13 14.73
C ILE A 187 -17.10 11.67 14.90
N ASP A 188 -17.97 11.15 14.02
CA ASP A 188 -18.36 9.75 14.04
C ASP A 188 -17.20 8.82 13.70
N ALA A 189 -16.35 9.19 12.73
CA ALA A 189 -15.16 8.43 12.36
C ALA A 189 -14.24 8.14 13.55
N VAL A 190 -14.11 9.11 14.46
CA VAL A 190 -13.23 9.02 15.63
C VAL A 190 -13.92 8.28 16.78
N LYS A 191 -15.23 8.49 16.97
CA LYS A 191 -15.98 7.84 18.05
C LYS A 191 -16.30 6.37 17.73
N ASN A 192 -16.57 6.06 16.47
CA ASN A 192 -17.07 4.78 15.99
C ASN A 192 -16.29 4.31 14.75
N PRO A 193 -14.99 4.00 14.87
CA PRO A 193 -14.16 3.60 13.73
C PRO A 193 -14.67 2.34 12.99
N SER A 194 -15.40 1.47 13.67
CA SER A 194 -16.05 0.30 13.04
C SER A 194 -17.13 0.70 12.04
N ASN A 195 -17.92 1.75 12.33
CA ASN A 195 -18.94 2.25 11.40
C ASN A 195 -18.28 2.84 10.15
N LEU A 196 -17.17 3.55 10.33
CA LEU A 196 -16.37 4.05 9.21
C LEU A 196 -15.85 2.89 8.36
N ALA A 197 -15.34 1.82 8.98
CA ALA A 197 -14.87 0.66 8.24
C ALA A 197 -16.00 0.03 7.40
N VAL A 198 -17.20 -0.16 7.97
CA VAL A 198 -18.39 -0.66 7.24
C VAL A 198 -18.74 0.26 6.09
N TRP A 199 -18.85 1.57 6.33
CA TRP A 199 -19.17 2.55 5.30
C TRP A 199 -18.15 2.52 4.15
N MET A 200 -16.86 2.39 4.46
CA MET A 200 -15.79 2.30 3.46
C MET A 200 -15.85 1.01 2.63
N TYR A 201 -16.43 -0.08 3.17
CA TYR A 201 -16.73 -1.30 2.41
C TYR A 201 -17.98 -1.16 1.54
N GLU A 202 -18.99 -0.43 1.99
CA GLU A 202 -20.22 -0.23 1.20
C GLU A 202 -20.01 0.77 0.06
N ASN A 203 -19.13 1.75 0.24
CA ASN A 203 -18.88 2.85 -0.69
C ASN A 203 -17.56 2.71 -1.45
N GLN A 204 -17.18 1.46 -1.75
CA GLN A 204 -15.96 1.18 -2.52
C GLN A 204 -16.11 1.64 -3.97
N GLY A 205 -15.07 2.28 -4.51
CA GLY A 205 -15.01 2.56 -5.95
C GLY A 205 -15.04 1.26 -6.77
N ALA A 206 -15.73 1.26 -7.92
CA ALA A 206 -15.98 0.06 -8.73
C ALA A 206 -14.72 -0.76 -9.06
N GLN A 207 -13.59 -0.09 -9.34
CA GLN A 207 -12.30 -0.77 -9.63
C GLN A 207 -11.68 -1.47 -8.41
N ARG A 208 -12.12 -1.13 -7.21
CA ARG A 208 -11.61 -1.65 -5.93
C ARG A 208 -12.67 -2.46 -5.19
N PHE A 209 -13.80 -2.75 -5.82
CA PHE A 209 -14.87 -3.53 -5.21
C PHE A 209 -14.39 -4.95 -4.91
N GLY A 210 -14.48 -5.34 -3.65
CA GLY A 210 -14.05 -6.65 -3.17
C GLY A 210 -14.43 -6.90 -1.72
N ALA A 211 -14.28 -8.16 -1.30
CA ALA A 211 -14.56 -8.64 0.05
C ALA A 211 -13.27 -9.00 0.81
N ASP A 212 -12.11 -8.58 0.31
CA ASP A 212 -10.82 -8.79 0.98
C ASP A 212 -10.84 -8.10 2.35
N ASN A 213 -10.24 -8.73 3.37
CA ASN A 213 -10.07 -8.09 4.68
C ASN A 213 -9.15 -6.87 4.53
N ARG A 214 -9.55 -5.72 5.08
CA ARG A 214 -8.82 -4.46 4.95
C ARG A 214 -8.45 -3.90 6.29
N LEU A 215 -7.22 -3.39 6.38
CA LEU A 215 -6.77 -2.57 7.48
C LEU A 215 -6.57 -1.16 6.95
N PHE A 216 -7.38 -0.24 7.49
CA PHE A 216 -7.37 1.16 7.08
C PHE A 216 -6.50 1.99 8.01
N VAL A 217 -5.59 2.76 7.43
CA VAL A 217 -4.92 3.90 8.07
C VAL A 217 -5.60 5.16 7.52
N VAL A 218 -6.53 5.70 8.30
CA VAL A 218 -7.30 6.89 7.93
C VAL A 218 -6.66 8.13 8.52
N LEU A 219 -6.29 9.07 7.64
CA LEU A 219 -5.68 10.33 7.99
C LEU A 219 -6.73 11.43 7.99
N LEU A 220 -6.83 12.15 9.11
CA LEU A 220 -7.81 13.20 9.32
C LEU A 220 -7.20 14.30 10.20
N ASP A 221 -7.04 15.48 9.62
CA ASP A 221 -6.87 16.71 10.37
C ASP A 221 -8.26 17.23 10.76
N LYS A 222 -8.53 17.29 12.07
CA LYS A 222 -9.85 17.65 12.61
C LYS A 222 -10.16 19.14 12.45
N ASP A 223 -9.12 19.96 12.46
CA ASP A 223 -9.24 21.42 12.42
C ASP A 223 -9.22 21.90 10.97
N ASN A 224 -8.48 21.19 10.09
CA ASN A 224 -8.41 21.50 8.67
C ASN A 224 -8.40 20.24 7.77
N PRO A 225 -9.58 19.64 7.50
CA PRO A 225 -9.66 18.40 6.72
C PRO A 225 -8.98 18.44 5.35
N GLU A 226 -8.98 19.57 4.65
CA GLU A 226 -8.31 19.74 3.35
C GLU A 226 -6.77 19.68 3.45
N ARG A 227 -6.21 19.84 4.65
CA ARG A 227 -4.77 19.68 4.93
C ARG A 227 -4.40 18.30 5.47
N SER A 228 -5.34 17.35 5.53
CA SER A 228 -5.08 15.97 5.98
C SER A 228 -3.96 15.26 5.20
N TRP A 229 -3.68 15.70 3.97
CA TRP A 229 -2.56 15.19 3.17
C TRP A 229 -1.19 15.44 3.82
N GLU A 230 -1.05 16.50 4.62
CA GLU A 230 0.20 16.81 5.32
C GLU A 230 0.48 15.80 6.44
N LEU A 231 -0.57 15.24 7.07
CA LEU A 231 -0.42 14.19 8.07
C LEU A 231 0.25 12.94 7.49
N LYS A 232 0.10 12.68 6.19
CA LYS A 232 0.67 11.51 5.52
C LYS A 232 2.21 11.52 5.52
N ARG A 233 2.83 12.69 5.71
CA ARG A 233 4.29 12.85 5.88
C ARG A 233 4.71 13.20 7.30
N ASP A 234 3.79 13.32 8.25
CA ASP A 234 4.11 13.38 9.67
C ASP A 234 4.38 11.96 10.19
N PHE A 235 5.52 11.41 9.79
CA PHE A 235 5.89 10.05 10.14
C PHE A 235 6.03 9.83 11.64
N SER A 236 6.40 10.87 12.41
CA SER A 236 6.49 10.77 13.87
C SER A 236 5.11 10.49 14.48
N LEU A 237 4.08 11.24 14.07
CA LEU A 237 2.72 11.02 14.52
C LEU A 237 2.16 9.70 14.02
N VAL A 238 2.29 9.43 12.71
CA VAL A 238 1.70 8.26 12.06
C VAL A 238 2.31 6.97 12.59
N PHE A 239 3.64 6.87 12.68
CA PHE A 239 4.32 5.67 13.16
C PHE A 239 3.96 5.37 14.61
N ARG A 240 3.94 6.40 15.47
CA ARG A 240 3.51 6.25 16.87
C ARG A 240 2.08 5.71 16.99
N ARG A 241 1.15 6.19 16.16
CA ARG A 241 -0.25 5.71 16.17
C ARG A 241 -0.37 4.28 15.66
N ILE A 242 0.41 3.92 14.65
CA ILE A 242 0.50 2.55 14.13
C ILE A 242 1.05 1.61 15.20
N ASP A 243 2.15 1.98 15.86
CA ASP A 243 2.74 1.17 16.92
C ASP A 243 1.75 0.95 18.07
N ASN A 244 1.04 2.01 18.48
CA ASN A 244 0.00 1.91 19.51
C ASN A 244 -1.16 0.99 19.12
N PHE A 245 -1.50 0.90 17.83
CA PHE A 245 -2.56 0.00 17.35
C PHE A 245 -2.14 -1.47 17.39
N PHE A 246 -0.88 -1.76 17.05
CA PHE A 246 -0.39 -3.13 17.01
C PHE A 246 0.18 -3.65 18.34
N ASN A 247 0.48 -2.77 19.30
CA ASN A 247 0.89 -3.15 20.66
C ASN A 247 -0.24 -3.85 21.44
#